data_AF-A0A5N7BGP5-F1
#
_entry.id   AF-A0A5N7BGP5-F1
#
_cell.length_a   1.000
_cell.length_b   1.000
_cell.length_c   1.000
_cell.angle_alpha   90.00
_cell.angle_beta   90.00
_cell.angle_gamma   90.00
#
_symmetry.space_group_name_H-M   'P 1'
#
loop_
_entity.id
_entity.type
_entity.pdbx_description
1 polymer ?
#
loop_
_entity_poly.entity_id
_entity_poly.type
_entity_poly.pdbx_seq_one_letter_code
_entity_poly.pdbx_strand_id
1 'polypeptide(L)'
;MQLWNTVLQLSLLAFTAAPTAAASAWGFTDATVSVQTKGAGVGSGLKEKIPDNKALTKPVSLGGADTLKVTLTAREGSSGKRAHQVFLLLQDSETGLDISYPFDVKDNGKSKVELTQKDLPIQFLSLAEPLDAKLLIGSFGSAEAYNGAAFKLAVTRNPDQPVPTVEGSKYGKLPEIHHIFKEDPRSPPIVITLAFVAMVLATLPILAGVWLLLGANVCHLPKALKASPISHGVFLGSLLSIEGIFFLYYQSWTLFQILPPVAVAGTVAFISGSRALGEYRQKLSLSPLPHASTFDTADSRASRCGIRSAAQAVSRRQYPKQPTALPSTPSKPPSPGPVSTPRPPKEPETKTRAPSGPVYHSKEQPSLTKSNAIDLDGRDPDFAASLRGIGPVSPTPTLSNSSTFASGAQRGDSIQTVFPRASNPALLVVTARQKIAKAAEQEVDMLGRPGFAGREYLDALTIRQALSMRDRQGLPSGEIERLLRLKRGVVDRLGKKGLVSEVG
;
A
#
# COMPACT_ATOMS: atom_id res chain seq x y z
N MET A 1 92.99 31.43 -35.44
CA MET A 1 91.80 30.62 -35.80
C MET A 1 90.69 30.66 -34.75
N GLN A 2 90.96 30.73 -33.44
CA GLN A 2 89.89 30.74 -32.41
C GLN A 2 89.09 32.07 -32.31
N LEU A 3 89.71 33.23 -32.57
CA LEU A 3 89.02 34.53 -32.53
C LEU A 3 88.00 34.72 -33.66
N TRP A 4 88.16 34.02 -34.78
CA TRP A 4 87.21 34.12 -35.90
C TRP A 4 85.95 33.32 -35.60
N ASN A 5 86.08 32.16 -34.95
CA ASN A 5 84.94 31.35 -34.54
C ASN A 5 84.09 32.03 -33.45
N THR A 6 84.69 32.79 -32.54
CA THR A 6 83.92 33.51 -31.51
C THR A 6 83.15 34.69 -32.10
N VAL A 7 83.72 35.42 -33.05
CA VAL A 7 83.01 36.51 -33.76
C VAL A 7 81.88 35.96 -34.63
N LEU A 8 82.06 34.80 -35.26
CA LEU A 8 81.02 34.16 -36.08
C LEU A 8 79.89 33.55 -35.22
N GLN A 9 80.20 33.08 -34.00
CA GLN A 9 79.20 32.62 -33.04
C GLN A 9 78.43 33.78 -32.39
N LEU A 10 79.10 34.91 -32.13
CA LEU A 10 78.45 36.14 -31.62
C LEU A 10 77.59 36.82 -32.68
N SER A 11 77.96 36.78 -33.97
CA SER A 11 77.12 37.31 -35.06
C SER A 11 75.92 36.41 -35.37
N LEU A 12 76.03 35.09 -35.18
CA LEU A 12 74.89 34.17 -35.28
C LEU A 12 73.87 34.37 -34.13
N LEU A 13 74.34 34.76 -32.93
CA LEU A 13 73.49 35.08 -31.79
C LEU A 13 72.80 36.44 -31.89
N ALA A 14 73.34 37.37 -32.69
CA ALA A 14 72.71 38.68 -32.93
C ALA A 14 71.64 38.66 -34.03
N PHE A 15 71.66 37.66 -34.93
CA PHE A 15 70.67 37.54 -36.02
C PHE A 15 69.36 36.84 -35.61
N THR A 16 69.28 36.28 -34.41
CA THR A 16 68.05 35.67 -33.87
C THR A 16 67.19 36.64 -33.04
N ALA A 17 67.62 37.89 -32.90
CA ALA A 17 66.82 38.97 -32.31
C ALA A 17 66.09 39.81 -33.38
N ALA A 18 65.49 39.14 -34.37
CA ALA A 18 64.36 39.76 -35.08
C ALA A 18 63.16 39.73 -34.11
N PRO A 19 62.39 40.81 -33.94
CA PRO A 19 61.15 40.73 -33.19
C PRO A 19 60.30 39.66 -33.89
N THR A 20 60.10 38.52 -33.23
CA THR A 20 59.05 37.59 -33.61
C THR A 20 57.80 38.43 -33.71
N ALA A 21 57.23 38.46 -34.92
CA ALA A 21 55.98 39.15 -35.20
C ALA A 21 55.04 38.89 -34.03
N ALA A 22 54.60 39.95 -33.35
CA ALA A 22 53.66 39.83 -32.25
C ALA A 22 52.55 38.90 -32.72
N ALA A 23 52.45 37.72 -32.11
CA ALA A 23 51.47 36.73 -32.51
C ALA A 23 50.12 37.44 -32.47
N SER A 24 49.51 37.62 -33.65
CA SER A 24 48.28 38.38 -33.76
C SER A 24 47.23 37.61 -32.97
N ALA A 25 46.84 38.11 -31.80
CA ALA A 25 45.81 37.48 -30.99
C ALA A 25 44.43 37.90 -31.50
N TRP A 26 43.49 36.96 -31.48
CA TRP A 26 42.08 37.28 -31.61
C TRP A 26 41.60 38.00 -30.34
N GLY A 27 40.69 38.93 -30.53
CA GLY A 27 40.01 39.61 -29.43
C GLY A 27 38.72 40.23 -29.92
N PHE A 28 38.11 41.05 -29.07
CA PHE A 28 36.89 41.76 -29.42
C PHE A 28 36.99 43.25 -29.10
N THR A 29 36.19 44.03 -29.81
CA THR A 29 35.92 45.45 -29.55
C THR A 29 34.43 45.74 -29.61
N ASP A 30 33.99 46.76 -28.89
CA ASP A 30 32.58 47.20 -28.83
C ASP A 30 31.60 46.09 -28.42
N ALA A 31 32.05 45.20 -27.52
CA ALA A 31 31.17 44.19 -26.95
C ALA A 31 30.10 44.85 -26.05
N THR A 32 28.85 44.51 -26.30
CA THR A 32 27.70 45.03 -25.57
C THR A 32 26.76 43.88 -25.23
N VAL A 33 26.39 43.80 -23.96
CA VAL A 33 25.34 42.91 -23.46
C VAL A 33 24.09 43.74 -23.23
N SER A 34 22.98 43.29 -23.78
CA SER A 34 21.68 43.92 -23.56
C SER A 34 20.65 42.90 -23.12
N VAL A 35 19.86 43.24 -22.10
CA VAL A 35 18.72 42.44 -21.66
C VAL A 35 17.46 43.21 -22.01
N GLN A 36 16.67 42.67 -22.94
CA GLN A 36 15.42 43.29 -23.41
C GLN A 36 14.22 42.54 -22.84
N THR A 37 13.38 43.23 -22.08
CA THR A 37 12.12 42.68 -21.55
C THR A 37 11.02 42.74 -22.61
N LYS A 38 10.29 41.65 -22.82
CA LYS A 38 9.22 41.60 -23.83
C LYS A 38 8.06 42.53 -23.44
N GLY A 39 7.81 43.56 -24.26
CA GLY A 39 6.73 44.54 -24.06
C GLY A 39 7.18 45.91 -23.54
N ALA A 40 8.47 46.07 -23.26
CA ALA A 40 9.02 47.37 -22.90
C ALA A 40 9.58 48.06 -24.17
N GLY A 41 9.21 49.33 -24.37
CA GLY A 41 9.53 50.08 -25.59
C GLY A 41 11.02 50.10 -25.94
N VAL A 42 11.34 50.40 -27.19
CA VAL A 42 12.72 50.43 -27.74
C VAL A 42 13.61 51.31 -26.86
N GLY A 43 14.40 50.70 -25.97
CA GLY A 43 15.39 51.40 -25.12
C GLY A 43 15.33 51.13 -23.62
N SER A 44 14.33 50.40 -23.08
CA SER A 44 14.23 50.19 -21.62
C SER A 44 14.90 48.91 -21.09
N GLY A 45 15.90 48.40 -21.80
CA GLY A 45 16.67 47.21 -21.39
C GLY A 45 18.01 47.59 -20.76
N LEU A 46 18.51 46.80 -19.82
CA LEU A 46 19.88 46.96 -19.30
C LEU A 46 20.85 46.81 -20.47
N LYS A 47 21.69 47.81 -20.74
CA LYS A 47 22.71 47.80 -21.79
C LYS A 47 24.07 48.11 -21.17
N GLU A 48 24.92 47.09 -21.04
CA GLU A 48 26.25 47.22 -20.47
C GLU A 48 27.30 46.96 -21.54
N LYS A 49 28.30 47.86 -21.63
CA LYS A 49 29.44 47.70 -22.52
C LYS A 49 30.48 46.83 -21.80
N ILE A 50 30.83 45.69 -22.37
CA ILE A 50 31.90 44.84 -21.85
C ILE A 50 33.23 45.52 -22.20
N PRO A 51 34.15 45.70 -21.23
CA PRO A 51 35.47 46.23 -21.51
C PRO A 51 36.26 45.31 -22.46
N ASP A 52 37.01 45.91 -23.38
CA ASP A 52 37.74 45.16 -24.40
C ASP A 52 38.67 44.10 -23.78
N ASN A 53 38.47 42.85 -24.17
CA ASN A 53 39.20 41.68 -23.69
C ASN A 53 39.20 41.48 -22.16
N LYS A 54 38.22 42.03 -21.43
CA LYS A 54 38.07 41.89 -19.97
C LYS A 54 36.64 41.52 -19.58
N ALA A 55 36.49 40.92 -18.40
CA ALA A 55 35.20 40.53 -17.85
C ALA A 55 34.46 41.71 -17.20
N LEU A 56 33.14 41.68 -17.28
CA LEU A 56 32.22 42.56 -16.56
C LEU A 56 32.13 42.12 -15.09
N THR A 57 32.25 43.07 -14.16
CA THR A 57 32.26 42.79 -12.72
C THR A 57 30.85 42.61 -12.13
N LYS A 58 29.82 43.15 -12.80
CA LYS A 58 28.42 43.04 -12.38
C LYS A 58 27.74 41.84 -13.05
N PRO A 59 26.98 41.03 -12.30
CA PRO A 59 26.20 39.95 -12.88
C PRO A 59 25.01 40.53 -13.67
N VAL A 60 24.74 39.93 -14.83
CA VAL A 60 23.61 40.26 -15.70
C VAL A 60 22.45 39.33 -15.34
N SER A 61 21.30 39.88 -14.95
CA SER A 61 20.11 39.09 -14.64
C SER A 61 19.27 38.82 -15.89
N LEU A 62 18.76 37.59 -16.00
CA LEU A 62 17.85 37.17 -17.08
C LEU A 62 16.55 36.64 -16.47
N GLY A 63 15.46 37.37 -16.65
CA GLY A 63 14.12 36.94 -16.27
C GLY A 63 13.42 36.10 -17.35
N GLY A 64 12.28 35.50 -17.02
CA GLY A 64 11.62 34.56 -17.94
C GLY A 64 10.92 35.15 -19.17
N ALA A 65 10.74 36.47 -19.20
CA ALA A 65 10.24 37.20 -20.37
C ALA A 65 11.35 37.97 -21.11
N ASP A 66 12.60 37.81 -20.66
CA ASP A 66 13.72 38.63 -21.13
C ASP A 66 14.47 37.92 -22.25
N THR A 67 15.03 38.72 -23.15
CA THR A 67 15.92 38.28 -24.23
C THR A 67 17.29 38.87 -24.00
N LEU A 68 18.28 38.01 -23.79
CA LEU A 68 19.69 38.36 -23.73
C LEU A 68 20.22 38.53 -25.15
N LYS A 69 20.79 39.68 -25.45
CA LYS A 69 21.41 39.99 -26.73
C LYS A 69 22.84 40.44 -26.51
N VAL A 70 23.79 39.68 -27.06
CA VAL A 70 25.21 40.01 -27.01
C VAL A 70 25.68 40.35 -28.42
N THR A 71 26.28 41.52 -28.57
CA THR A 71 26.87 42.00 -29.83
C THR A 71 28.31 42.37 -29.60
N LEU A 72 29.21 41.98 -30.51
CA LEU A 72 30.62 42.30 -30.43
C LEU A 72 31.24 42.38 -31.82
N THR A 73 32.40 43.00 -31.96
CA THR A 73 33.17 42.99 -33.21
C THR A 73 34.44 42.18 -32.99
N ALA A 74 34.58 41.06 -33.69
CA ALA A 74 35.78 40.22 -33.64
C ALA A 74 36.93 40.90 -34.40
N ARG A 75 38.11 40.92 -33.78
CA ARG A 75 39.33 41.51 -34.35
C ARG A 75 40.49 40.52 -34.30
N GLU A 76 41.30 40.57 -35.34
CA GLU A 76 42.61 39.95 -35.39
C GLU A 76 43.64 41.10 -35.33
N GLY A 77 44.33 41.24 -34.20
CA GLY A 77 45.18 42.42 -33.94
C GLY A 77 44.37 43.72 -33.90
N SER A 78 44.62 44.64 -34.83
CA SER A 78 43.94 45.95 -34.93
C SER A 78 42.80 45.99 -35.96
N SER A 79 42.67 44.97 -36.81
CA SER A 79 41.68 44.93 -37.89
C SER A 79 40.48 44.03 -37.55
N GLY A 80 39.26 44.54 -37.74
CA GLY A 80 38.04 43.75 -37.64
C GLY A 80 37.97 42.74 -38.79
N LYS A 81 37.88 41.46 -38.48
CA LYS A 81 37.85 40.37 -39.47
C LYS A 81 36.81 39.34 -39.10
N ARG A 82 36.27 38.67 -40.12
CA ARG A 82 35.32 37.56 -39.95
C ARG A 82 36.04 36.34 -39.39
N ALA A 83 35.85 36.08 -38.10
CA ALA A 83 36.30 34.85 -37.45
C ALA A 83 35.45 33.65 -37.91
N HIS A 84 36.05 32.46 -37.97
CA HIS A 84 35.34 31.23 -38.35
C HIS A 84 34.51 30.65 -37.22
N GLN A 85 34.94 30.86 -35.97
CA GLN A 85 34.28 30.38 -34.76
C GLN A 85 34.12 31.56 -33.80
N VAL A 86 32.87 31.84 -33.44
CA VAL A 86 32.53 32.80 -32.38
C VAL A 86 31.41 32.18 -31.57
N PHE A 87 31.69 31.82 -30.32
CA PHE A 87 30.75 31.14 -29.44
C PHE A 87 30.64 31.84 -28.08
N LEU A 88 29.42 31.87 -27.55
CA LEU A 88 29.14 32.18 -26.15
C LEU A 88 29.06 30.86 -25.39
N LEU A 89 30.06 30.58 -24.56
CA LEU A 89 30.08 29.42 -23.68
C LEU A 89 29.46 29.82 -22.34
N LEU A 90 28.35 29.19 -21.95
CA LEU A 90 27.81 29.29 -20.60
C LEU A 90 28.23 28.05 -19.82
N GLN A 91 28.88 28.24 -18.68
CA GLN A 91 29.40 27.17 -17.85
C GLN A 91 28.91 27.33 -16.40
N ASP A 92 28.50 26.22 -15.80
CA ASP A 92 28.29 26.15 -14.36
C ASP A 92 29.62 25.93 -13.63
N SER A 93 29.86 26.71 -12.58
CA SER A 93 31.10 26.64 -11.78
C SER A 93 31.15 25.41 -10.89
N GLU A 94 30.01 24.88 -10.43
CA GLU A 94 30.00 23.75 -9.48
C GLU A 94 30.02 22.40 -10.21
N THR A 95 29.13 22.20 -11.18
CA THR A 95 29.04 20.93 -11.92
C THR A 95 30.00 20.85 -13.11
N GLY A 96 30.53 21.99 -13.56
CA GLY A 96 31.36 22.09 -14.77
C GLY A 96 30.57 21.95 -16.07
N LEU A 97 29.25 21.83 -16.01
CA LEU A 97 28.38 21.59 -17.15
C LEU A 97 28.32 22.84 -18.03
N ASP A 98 28.56 22.66 -19.33
CA ASP A 98 28.69 23.76 -20.27
C ASP A 98 27.81 23.62 -21.51
N ILE A 99 27.50 24.75 -22.13
CA ILE A 99 26.80 24.83 -23.41
C ILE A 99 27.37 25.99 -24.23
N SER A 100 27.49 25.78 -25.54
CA SER A 100 27.99 26.80 -26.47
C SER A 100 26.89 27.27 -27.41
N TYR A 101 26.75 28.60 -27.56
CA TYR A 101 25.85 29.22 -28.52
C TYR A 101 26.64 29.96 -29.61
N PRO A 102 26.45 29.60 -30.89
CA PRO A 102 27.13 30.28 -31.99
C PRO A 102 26.61 31.72 -32.18
N PHE A 103 27.52 32.62 -32.55
CA PHE A 103 27.14 33.96 -33.01
C PHE A 103 26.91 33.99 -34.53
N ASP A 104 25.99 34.85 -34.95
CA ASP A 104 25.85 35.26 -36.35
C ASP A 104 26.93 36.29 -36.69
N VAL A 105 27.98 35.86 -37.41
CA VAL A 105 29.14 36.70 -37.78
C VAL A 105 28.99 37.25 -39.20
N LYS A 106 29.03 38.58 -39.34
CA LYS A 106 29.05 39.29 -40.63
C LYS A 106 30.47 39.45 -41.18
N ASP A 107 30.59 39.80 -42.46
CA ASP A 107 31.89 39.97 -43.13
C ASP A 107 32.79 41.05 -42.51
N ASN A 108 32.20 42.04 -41.84
CA ASN A 108 32.92 43.10 -41.13
C ASN A 108 33.36 42.71 -39.70
N GLY A 109 33.22 41.44 -39.32
CA GLY A 109 33.54 40.94 -37.98
C GLY A 109 32.50 41.25 -36.91
N LYS A 110 31.39 41.95 -37.24
CA LYS A 110 30.29 42.16 -36.29
C LYS A 110 29.52 40.86 -36.08
N SER A 111 29.41 40.47 -34.82
CA SER A 111 28.83 39.22 -34.36
C SER A 111 27.66 39.50 -33.43
N LYS A 112 26.58 38.73 -33.55
CA LYS A 112 25.38 38.85 -32.72
C LYS A 112 24.87 37.48 -32.27
N VAL A 113 24.45 37.37 -31.01
CA VAL A 113 23.70 36.22 -30.49
C VAL A 113 22.51 36.71 -29.66
N GLU A 114 21.37 36.05 -29.80
CA GLU A 114 20.15 36.29 -29.03
C GLU A 114 19.76 35.00 -28.30
N LEU A 115 19.49 35.09 -27.00
CA LEU A 115 19.13 33.96 -26.15
C LEU A 115 17.93 34.31 -25.28
N THR A 116 16.97 33.40 -25.18
CA THR A 116 15.85 33.48 -24.26
C THR A 116 15.95 32.40 -23.19
N GLN A 117 15.18 32.51 -22.11
CA GLN A 117 15.16 31.49 -21.06
C GLN A 117 14.70 30.11 -21.59
N LYS A 118 13.97 30.06 -22.72
CA LYS A 118 13.52 28.80 -23.36
C LYS A 118 14.65 28.08 -24.09
N ASP A 119 15.67 28.82 -24.52
CA ASP A 119 16.81 28.27 -25.23
C ASP A 119 17.82 27.65 -24.26
N LEU A 120 17.71 27.96 -22.96
CA LEU A 120 18.53 27.39 -21.91
C LEU A 120 18.03 25.98 -21.50
N PRO A 121 18.93 24.99 -21.41
CA PRO A 121 18.62 23.68 -20.83
C PRO A 121 17.99 23.77 -19.44
N ILE A 122 17.11 22.81 -19.12
CA ILE A 122 16.42 22.71 -17.83
C ILE A 122 17.37 22.68 -16.63
N GLN A 123 18.60 22.19 -16.83
CA GLN A 123 19.63 22.11 -15.80
C GLN A 123 19.98 23.52 -15.33
N PHE A 124 20.34 24.43 -16.24
CA PHE A 124 20.66 25.83 -15.91
C PHE A 124 19.49 26.63 -15.35
N LEU A 125 18.25 26.21 -15.58
CA LEU A 125 17.06 26.82 -14.98
C LEU A 125 16.82 26.41 -13.52
N SER A 126 17.44 25.31 -13.07
CA SER A 126 17.34 24.81 -11.70
C SER A 126 18.44 25.33 -10.76
N LEU A 127 19.49 25.95 -11.32
CA LEU A 127 20.62 26.46 -10.57
C LEU A 127 20.25 27.75 -9.83
N ALA A 128 20.68 27.87 -8.57
CA ALA A 128 20.58 29.09 -7.79
C ALA A 128 21.76 30.04 -8.03
N GLU A 129 22.91 29.51 -8.47
CA GLU A 129 24.12 30.28 -8.68
C GLU A 129 24.21 30.92 -10.08
N PRO A 130 24.88 32.07 -10.23
CA PRO A 130 25.12 32.69 -11.54
C PRO A 130 26.06 31.85 -12.41
N LEU A 131 25.70 31.68 -13.69
CA LEU A 131 26.51 30.98 -14.69
C LEU A 131 27.68 31.85 -15.17
N ASP A 132 28.83 31.25 -15.42
CA ASP A 132 29.97 31.93 -15.99
C ASP A 132 29.84 31.96 -17.53
N ALA A 133 29.73 33.16 -18.11
CA ALA A 133 29.71 33.35 -19.56
C ALA A 133 31.12 33.66 -20.06
N LYS A 134 31.66 32.80 -20.93
CA LYS A 134 32.96 32.96 -21.60
C LYS A 134 32.74 33.18 -23.09
N LEU A 135 33.61 33.98 -23.69
CA LEU A 135 33.60 34.23 -25.13
C LEU A 135 34.77 33.48 -25.77
N LEU A 136 34.46 32.69 -26.79
CA LEU A 136 35.42 31.93 -27.58
C LEU A 136 35.47 32.51 -28.99
N ILE A 137 36.63 32.99 -29.43
CA ILE A 137 36.85 33.48 -30.80
C ILE A 137 38.05 32.74 -31.40
N GLY A 138 37.83 32.09 -32.53
CA GLY A 138 38.86 31.37 -33.26
C GLY A 138 38.67 31.49 -34.78
N SER A 139 39.78 31.39 -35.50
CA SER A 139 39.78 31.34 -36.96
C SER A 139 40.91 30.44 -37.43
N PHE A 140 40.81 29.91 -38.65
CA PHE A 140 41.95 29.26 -39.29
C PHE A 140 43.07 30.30 -39.49
N GLY A 141 44.27 30.02 -38.99
CA GLY A 141 45.43 30.92 -39.08
C GLY A 141 46.47 30.67 -37.98
N SER A 142 47.55 31.46 -37.99
CA SER A 142 48.61 31.45 -36.97
C SER A 142 48.31 32.34 -35.76
N ALA A 143 47.11 32.93 -35.72
CA ALA A 143 46.65 33.84 -34.68
C ALA A 143 46.15 33.08 -33.44
N GLU A 144 46.50 33.55 -32.24
CA GLU A 144 46.06 32.94 -30.98
C GLU A 144 44.56 33.12 -30.78
N ALA A 145 43.84 32.05 -30.45
CA ALA A 145 42.41 32.08 -30.20
C ALA A 145 42.08 32.79 -28.87
N TYR A 146 40.99 33.56 -28.85
CA TYR A 146 40.53 34.20 -27.64
C TYR A 146 39.67 33.23 -26.81
N ASN A 147 40.03 33.05 -25.55
CA ASN A 147 39.21 32.38 -24.54
C ASN A 147 39.25 33.19 -23.24
N GLY A 148 38.16 33.90 -22.93
CA GLY A 148 38.10 34.77 -21.76
C GLY A 148 36.69 34.87 -21.18
N ALA A 149 36.61 35.10 -19.87
CA ALA A 149 35.35 35.39 -19.19
C ALA A 149 34.80 36.75 -19.65
N ALA A 150 33.51 36.80 -19.98
CA ALA A 150 32.82 37.99 -20.44
C ALA A 150 31.96 38.59 -19.32
N PHE A 151 31.07 37.81 -18.68
CA PHE A 151 30.20 38.26 -17.60
C PHE A 151 29.63 37.05 -16.82
N LYS A 152 28.97 37.31 -15.69
CA LYS A 152 28.19 36.29 -14.97
C LYS A 152 26.71 36.46 -15.26
N LEU A 153 26.00 35.37 -15.56
CA LEU A 153 24.58 35.37 -15.91
C LEU A 153 23.75 34.78 -14.77
N ALA A 154 22.97 35.62 -14.09
CA ALA A 154 22.05 35.19 -13.04
C ALA A 154 20.65 34.92 -13.63
N VAL A 155 20.25 33.66 -13.68
CA VAL A 155 18.92 33.27 -14.20
C VAL A 155 17.89 33.48 -13.09
N THR A 156 17.08 34.53 -13.20
CA THR A 156 16.05 34.85 -12.20
C THR A 156 14.76 34.15 -12.54
N ARG A 157 14.21 33.40 -11.58
CA ARG A 157 12.98 32.64 -11.76
C ARG A 157 11.80 33.25 -11.01
N ASN A 158 10.61 33.11 -11.58
CA ASN A 158 9.37 33.47 -10.89
C ASN A 158 9.14 32.49 -9.71
N PRO A 159 8.98 32.97 -8.46
CA PRO A 159 8.78 32.13 -7.28
C PRO A 159 7.53 31.25 -7.33
N ASP A 160 6.54 31.59 -8.17
CA ASP A 160 5.27 30.86 -8.25
C ASP A 160 5.34 29.59 -9.12
N GLN A 161 6.47 29.31 -9.79
CA GLN A 161 6.63 28.12 -10.63
C GLN A 161 7.46 27.03 -9.94
N PRO A 162 7.00 25.77 -9.93
CA PRO A 162 7.70 24.67 -9.27
C PRO A 162 9.05 24.38 -9.95
N VAL A 163 10.13 24.19 -9.18
CA VAL A 163 11.50 23.88 -9.68
C VAL A 163 11.46 22.72 -10.67
N PRO A 164 11.96 22.88 -11.92
CA PRO A 164 12.00 21.78 -12.86
C PRO A 164 12.90 20.69 -12.26
N THR A 165 12.32 19.51 -12.06
CA THR A 165 13.04 18.35 -11.55
C THR A 165 14.09 17.94 -12.58
N VAL A 166 15.35 18.14 -12.25
CA VAL A 166 16.47 17.61 -13.04
C VAL A 166 16.41 16.09 -12.93
N GLU A 167 16.38 15.39 -14.08
CA GLU A 167 16.57 13.94 -14.09
C GLU A 167 17.90 13.63 -13.39
N GLY A 168 17.83 12.97 -12.24
CA GLY A 168 19.02 12.65 -11.45
C GLY A 168 20.03 11.82 -12.26
N SER A 169 21.26 11.75 -11.76
CA SER A 169 22.32 10.93 -12.34
C SER A 169 21.79 9.54 -12.72
N LYS A 170 21.81 9.20 -14.02
CA LYS A 170 21.31 7.90 -14.54
C LYS A 170 21.94 6.70 -13.84
N TYR A 171 23.17 6.88 -13.35
CA TYR A 171 23.90 5.93 -12.53
C TYR A 171 24.26 6.62 -11.22
N GLY A 172 23.65 6.20 -10.12
CA GLY A 172 23.86 6.74 -8.79
C GLY A 172 23.24 5.85 -7.73
N LYS A 173 23.66 6.03 -6.48
CA LYS A 173 23.04 5.34 -5.34
C LYS A 173 21.63 5.90 -5.16
N LEU A 174 20.62 5.04 -5.30
CA LEU A 174 19.23 5.39 -5.01
C LEU A 174 19.03 5.59 -3.50
N PRO A 175 18.05 6.43 -3.10
CA PRO A 175 17.72 6.59 -1.70
C PRO A 175 17.27 5.25 -1.09
N GLU A 176 17.64 5.02 0.16
CA GLU A 176 17.25 3.82 0.91
C GLU A 176 15.75 3.83 1.19
N ILE A 177 15.09 2.68 1.02
CA ILE A 177 13.65 2.53 1.21
C ILE A 177 13.42 1.80 2.54
N HIS A 178 12.78 2.46 3.50
CA HIS A 178 12.37 1.84 4.76
C HIS A 178 10.90 1.38 4.68
N HIS A 179 10.64 0.12 5.05
CA HIS A 179 9.28 -0.37 5.19
C HIS A 179 8.63 0.22 6.44
N ILE A 180 7.52 0.93 6.27
CA ILE A 180 6.74 1.49 7.38
C ILE A 180 5.68 0.47 7.78
N PHE A 181 5.86 -0.16 8.94
CA PHE A 181 4.88 -1.08 9.50
C PHE A 181 3.64 -0.33 9.97
N LYS A 182 2.49 -1.03 9.99
CA LYS A 182 1.28 -0.51 10.62
C LYS A 182 1.52 -0.39 12.13
N GLU A 183 1.04 0.70 12.72
CA GLU A 183 1.02 0.85 14.18
C GLU A 183 0.12 -0.22 14.80
N ASP A 184 0.55 -0.77 15.94
CA ASP A 184 -0.25 -1.72 16.70
C ASP A 184 -1.54 -1.05 17.21
N PRO A 185 -2.68 -1.77 17.20
CA PRO A 185 -3.93 -1.21 17.71
C PRO A 185 -3.79 -0.90 19.21
N ARG A 186 -4.16 0.32 19.60
CA ARG A 186 -4.10 0.76 21.00
C ARG A 186 -5.26 0.18 21.80
N SER A 187 -4.95 -0.56 22.86
CA SER A 187 -5.96 -1.06 23.81
C SER A 187 -6.45 0.04 24.76
N PRO A 188 -7.69 -0.06 25.27
CA PRO A 188 -8.24 0.92 26.21
C PRO A 188 -7.54 0.86 27.59
N PRO A 189 -7.64 1.93 28.40
CA PRO A 189 -7.09 1.96 29.76
C PRO A 189 -7.65 0.85 30.67
N ILE A 190 -6.76 0.21 31.44
CA ILE A 190 -7.09 -0.91 32.35
C ILE A 190 -8.14 -0.53 33.40
N VAL A 191 -8.14 0.72 33.86
CA VAL A 191 -9.10 1.20 34.87
C VAL A 191 -10.53 1.12 34.34
N ILE A 192 -10.74 1.47 33.06
CA ILE A 192 -12.07 1.46 32.44
C ILE A 192 -12.53 0.00 32.27
N THR A 193 -11.66 -0.88 31.76
CA THR A 193 -12.02 -2.29 31.57
C THR A 193 -12.32 -2.99 32.89
N LEU A 194 -11.56 -2.71 33.96
CA LEU A 194 -11.79 -3.26 35.29
C LEU A 194 -13.11 -2.78 35.91
N ALA A 195 -13.48 -1.51 35.70
CA ALA A 195 -14.79 -0.99 36.14
C ALA A 195 -15.96 -1.74 35.48
N PHE A 196 -15.89 -2.01 34.18
CA PHE A 196 -16.92 -2.80 33.49
C PHE A 196 -16.96 -4.25 33.97
N VAL A 197 -15.82 -4.90 34.18
CA VAL A 197 -15.77 -6.25 34.76
C VAL A 197 -16.41 -6.29 36.15
N ALA A 198 -16.12 -5.30 37.00
CA ALA A 198 -16.74 -5.18 38.32
C ALA A 198 -18.26 -4.98 38.23
N MET A 199 -18.75 -4.17 37.29
CA MET A 199 -20.20 -4.01 37.06
C MET A 199 -20.87 -5.32 36.63
N VAL A 200 -20.25 -6.07 35.71
CA VAL A 200 -20.77 -7.38 35.30
C VAL A 200 -20.79 -8.36 36.47
N LEU A 201 -19.70 -8.44 37.24
CA LEU A 201 -19.65 -9.30 38.43
C LEU A 201 -20.66 -8.89 39.51
N ALA A 202 -20.97 -7.59 39.65
CA ALA A 202 -21.98 -7.08 40.57
C ALA A 202 -23.42 -7.49 40.19
N THR A 203 -23.69 -7.85 38.93
CA THR A 203 -25.02 -8.36 38.55
C THR A 203 -25.36 -9.70 39.21
N LEU A 204 -24.35 -10.54 39.52
CA LEU A 204 -24.55 -11.84 40.17
C LEU A 204 -25.08 -11.73 41.62
N PRO A 205 -24.48 -10.95 42.54
CA PRO A 205 -25.04 -10.77 43.88
C PRO A 205 -26.36 -10.02 43.88
N ILE A 206 -26.58 -9.09 42.93
CA ILE A 206 -27.88 -8.43 42.76
C ILE A 206 -28.95 -9.46 42.41
N LEU A 207 -28.68 -10.34 41.44
CA LEU A 207 -29.58 -11.43 41.07
C LEU A 207 -29.87 -12.37 42.27
N ALA A 208 -28.84 -12.75 43.02
CA ALA A 208 -29.00 -13.57 44.22
C ALA A 208 -29.86 -12.86 45.28
N GLY A 209 -29.67 -11.56 45.51
CA GLY A 209 -30.49 -10.75 46.40
C GLY A 209 -31.94 -10.69 45.98
N VAL A 210 -32.22 -10.50 44.69
CA VAL A 210 -33.58 -10.53 44.13
C VAL A 210 -34.22 -11.89 44.33
N TRP A 211 -33.51 -13.00 44.10
CA TRP A 211 -34.03 -14.35 44.38
C TRP A 211 -34.37 -14.55 45.85
N LEU A 212 -33.53 -14.07 46.78
CA LEU A 212 -33.82 -14.13 48.21
C LEU A 212 -35.05 -13.29 48.59
N LEU A 213 -35.22 -12.10 48.00
CA LEU A 213 -36.40 -11.25 48.22
C LEU A 213 -37.68 -11.88 47.68
N LEU A 214 -37.62 -12.54 46.52
CA LEU A 214 -38.74 -13.27 45.93
C LEU A 214 -39.05 -14.60 46.64
N GLY A 215 -38.25 -14.98 47.64
CA GLY A 215 -38.45 -16.19 48.43
C GLY A 215 -38.07 -17.48 47.68
N ALA A 216 -37.00 -17.44 46.87
CA ALA A 216 -36.45 -18.63 46.23
C ALA A 216 -36.12 -19.69 47.28
N ASN A 217 -36.82 -20.83 47.21
CA ASN A 217 -36.78 -21.84 48.24
C ASN A 217 -35.86 -23.01 47.86
N VAL A 218 -34.68 -23.08 48.49
CA VAL A 218 -33.73 -24.20 48.35
C VAL A 218 -33.92 -25.30 49.40
N CYS A 219 -34.90 -25.19 50.31
CA CYS A 219 -35.12 -26.16 51.39
C CYS A 219 -35.47 -27.57 50.91
N HIS A 220 -35.93 -27.71 49.67
CA HIS A 220 -36.22 -29.02 49.08
C HIS A 220 -34.99 -29.71 48.48
N LEU A 221 -33.89 -28.98 48.27
CA LEU A 221 -32.65 -29.54 47.71
C LEU A 221 -32.00 -30.56 48.67
N PRO A 222 -31.81 -30.28 49.98
CA PRO A 222 -31.29 -31.27 50.93
C PRO A 222 -32.24 -32.45 51.15
N LYS A 223 -33.57 -32.21 51.07
CA LYS A 223 -34.59 -33.26 51.23
C LYS A 223 -34.63 -34.18 50.00
N ALA A 224 -34.44 -33.64 48.79
CA ALA A 224 -34.34 -34.41 47.55
C ALA A 224 -33.04 -35.22 47.47
N LEU A 225 -31.91 -34.62 47.85
CA LEU A 225 -30.61 -35.30 47.91
C LEU A 225 -30.58 -36.43 48.96
N LYS A 226 -31.27 -36.29 50.09
CA LYS A 226 -31.39 -37.38 51.08
C LYS A 226 -32.34 -38.50 50.65
N ALA A 227 -33.38 -38.17 49.88
CA ALA A 227 -34.39 -39.14 49.45
C ALA A 227 -33.94 -40.01 48.26
N SER A 228 -33.14 -39.48 47.34
CA SER A 228 -32.57 -40.22 46.21
C SER A 228 -31.15 -39.72 45.91
N PRO A 229 -30.16 -40.10 46.74
CA PRO A 229 -28.81 -39.52 46.70
C PRO A 229 -28.06 -39.83 45.42
N ILE A 230 -28.29 -41.00 44.84
CA ILE A 230 -27.52 -41.50 43.70
C ILE A 230 -27.94 -40.79 42.41
N SER A 231 -29.24 -40.74 42.08
CA SER A 231 -29.69 -40.15 40.80
C SER A 231 -29.54 -38.63 40.76
N HIS A 232 -29.82 -37.95 41.87
CA HIS A 232 -29.73 -36.48 41.94
C HIS A 232 -28.26 -36.03 42.11
N GLY A 233 -27.46 -36.78 42.87
CA GLY A 233 -26.02 -36.50 43.05
C GLY A 233 -25.23 -36.72 41.75
N VAL A 234 -25.45 -37.84 41.05
CA VAL A 234 -24.80 -38.12 39.77
C VAL A 234 -25.27 -37.14 38.70
N PHE A 235 -26.55 -36.76 38.68
CA PHE A 235 -27.05 -35.77 37.73
C PHE A 235 -26.41 -34.38 37.95
N LEU A 236 -26.40 -33.87 39.19
CA LEU A 236 -25.77 -32.59 39.50
C LEU A 236 -24.25 -32.61 39.26
N GLY A 237 -23.59 -33.71 39.64
CA GLY A 237 -22.16 -33.92 39.40
C GLY A 237 -21.80 -33.96 37.91
N SER A 238 -22.64 -34.59 37.09
CA SER A 238 -22.45 -34.60 35.63
C SER A 238 -22.61 -33.22 35.00
N LEU A 239 -23.54 -32.39 35.50
CA LEU A 239 -23.71 -31.01 35.04
C LEU A 239 -22.51 -30.13 35.40
N LEU A 240 -22.01 -30.24 36.63
CA LEU A 240 -20.80 -29.52 37.06
C LEU A 240 -19.55 -29.99 36.30
N SER A 241 -19.48 -31.28 35.98
CA SER A 241 -18.38 -31.84 35.19
C SER A 241 -18.41 -31.31 33.75
N ILE A 242 -19.57 -31.22 33.11
CA ILE A 242 -19.70 -30.62 31.77
C ILE A 242 -19.24 -29.16 31.79
N GLU A 243 -19.67 -28.37 32.77
CA GLU A 243 -19.24 -26.97 32.90
C GLU A 243 -17.72 -26.85 33.13
N GLY A 244 -17.17 -27.70 34.00
CA GLY A 244 -15.72 -27.77 34.24
C GLY A 244 -14.92 -28.15 33.00
N ILE A 245 -15.44 -29.08 32.18
CA ILE A 245 -14.81 -29.44 30.91
C ILE A 245 -14.86 -28.24 29.92
N PHE A 246 -15.97 -27.50 29.87
CA PHE A 246 -16.03 -26.27 29.06
C PHE A 246 -15.07 -25.18 29.55
N PHE A 247 -14.89 -25.05 30.86
CA PHE A 247 -13.87 -24.17 31.43
C PHE A 247 -12.45 -24.57 31.02
N LEU A 248 -12.13 -25.87 31.03
CA LEU A 248 -10.84 -26.38 30.55
C LEU A 248 -10.66 -26.16 29.04
N TYR A 249 -11.72 -26.26 28.25
CA TYR A 249 -11.70 -25.91 26.82
C TYR A 249 -11.44 -24.42 26.58
N TYR A 250 -12.02 -23.53 27.39
CA TYR A 250 -11.72 -22.11 27.32
C TYR A 250 -10.25 -21.80 27.66
N GLN A 251 -9.69 -22.50 28.66
CA GLN A 251 -8.33 -22.22 29.14
C GLN A 251 -7.23 -22.86 28.30
N SER A 252 -7.36 -24.13 27.90
CA SER A 252 -6.23 -24.87 27.30
C SER A 252 -6.58 -26.08 26.42
N TRP A 253 -7.75 -26.71 26.55
CA TRP A 253 -8.06 -27.94 25.80
C TRP A 253 -8.45 -27.64 24.35
N THR A 254 -7.99 -28.49 23.43
CA THR A 254 -8.41 -28.43 22.02
C THR A 254 -9.76 -29.12 21.80
N LEU A 255 -10.42 -28.83 20.67
CA LEU A 255 -11.75 -29.38 20.35
C LEU A 255 -11.81 -30.93 20.42
N PHE A 256 -10.76 -31.62 19.94
CA PHE A 256 -10.73 -33.08 19.96
C PHE A 256 -10.47 -33.68 21.35
N GLN A 257 -9.90 -32.91 22.28
CA GLN A 257 -9.67 -33.34 23.65
C GLN A 257 -10.93 -33.23 24.52
N ILE A 258 -11.78 -32.24 24.26
CA ILE A 258 -13.07 -32.05 24.97
C ILE A 258 -14.16 -33.03 24.51
N LEU A 259 -14.15 -33.42 23.23
CA LEU A 259 -15.18 -34.26 22.61
C LEU A 259 -15.44 -35.58 23.36
N PRO A 260 -14.44 -36.43 23.66
CA PRO A 260 -14.69 -37.68 24.38
C PRO A 260 -15.16 -37.49 25.83
N PRO A 261 -14.53 -36.64 26.66
CA PRO A 261 -15.00 -36.36 28.02
C PRO A 261 -16.42 -35.79 28.08
N VAL A 262 -16.79 -34.87 27.18
CA VAL A 262 -18.16 -34.33 27.11
C VAL A 262 -19.15 -35.37 26.61
N ALA A 263 -18.77 -36.23 25.67
CA ALA A 263 -19.63 -37.34 25.24
C ALA A 263 -19.93 -38.31 26.40
N VAL A 264 -18.90 -38.64 27.21
CA VAL A 264 -19.07 -39.48 28.40
C VAL A 264 -19.90 -38.76 29.48
N ALA A 265 -19.54 -37.53 29.85
CA ALA A 265 -20.29 -36.78 30.86
C ALA A 265 -21.74 -36.49 30.42
N GLY A 266 -21.95 -36.23 29.13
CA GLY A 266 -23.26 -36.00 28.51
C GLY A 266 -24.15 -37.23 28.49
N THR A 267 -23.60 -38.41 28.17
CA THR A 267 -24.35 -39.67 28.26
C THR A 267 -24.74 -40.00 29.70
N VAL A 268 -23.84 -39.77 30.67
CA VAL A 268 -24.14 -39.89 32.10
C VAL A 268 -25.24 -38.91 32.54
N ALA A 269 -25.15 -37.64 32.11
CA ALA A 269 -26.16 -36.62 32.39
C ALA A 269 -27.53 -36.98 31.81
N PHE A 270 -27.57 -37.53 30.59
CA PHE A 270 -28.80 -37.96 29.94
C PHE A 270 -29.51 -39.10 30.69
N ILE A 271 -28.75 -40.14 31.08
CA ILE A 271 -29.30 -41.29 31.81
C ILE A 271 -29.71 -40.90 33.24
N SER A 272 -28.87 -40.13 33.94
CA SER A 272 -29.18 -39.72 35.31
C SER A 272 -30.31 -38.68 35.36
N GLY A 273 -30.34 -37.76 34.41
CA GLY A 273 -31.35 -36.70 34.31
C GLY A 273 -32.73 -37.23 33.94
N SER A 274 -32.82 -38.17 33.01
CA SER A 274 -34.11 -38.80 32.67
C SER A 274 -34.74 -39.52 33.85
N ARG A 275 -33.94 -40.14 34.73
CA ARG A 275 -34.41 -40.75 35.99
C ARG A 275 -34.79 -39.71 37.04
N ALA A 276 -33.94 -38.71 37.28
CA ALA A 276 -34.21 -37.66 38.28
C ALA A 276 -35.46 -36.82 37.94
N LEU A 277 -35.62 -36.41 36.67
CA LEU A 277 -36.80 -35.69 36.20
C LEU A 277 -38.05 -36.58 36.17
N GLY A 278 -37.88 -37.87 35.88
CA GLY A 278 -38.95 -38.87 35.95
C GLY A 278 -39.53 -39.02 37.36
N GLU A 279 -38.67 -39.12 38.38
CA GLU A 279 -39.07 -39.17 39.79
C GLU A 279 -39.82 -37.89 40.22
N TYR A 280 -39.35 -36.72 39.77
CA TYR A 280 -40.02 -35.45 40.06
C TYR A 280 -41.39 -35.36 39.38
N ARG A 281 -41.49 -35.78 38.11
CA ARG A 281 -42.76 -35.84 37.37
C ARG A 281 -43.76 -36.81 38.02
N GLN A 282 -43.30 -37.96 38.50
CA GLN A 282 -44.13 -38.91 39.23
C GLN A 282 -44.64 -38.34 40.55
N LYS A 283 -43.79 -37.64 41.32
CA LYS A 283 -44.21 -36.94 42.55
C LYS A 283 -45.24 -35.84 42.28
N LEU A 284 -45.08 -35.11 41.17
CA LEU A 284 -46.06 -34.10 40.73
C LEU A 284 -47.38 -34.75 40.29
N SER A 285 -47.31 -35.91 39.60
CA SER A 285 -48.49 -36.67 39.17
C SER A 285 -49.22 -37.37 40.32
N LEU A 286 -48.52 -37.69 41.40
CA LEU A 286 -49.06 -38.29 42.62
C LEU A 286 -49.47 -37.24 43.67
N SER A 287 -49.29 -35.95 43.37
CA SER A 287 -49.81 -34.86 44.19
C SER A 287 -51.31 -34.72 43.90
N PRO A 288 -52.21 -34.98 44.88
CA PRO A 288 -53.64 -34.87 44.62
C PRO A 288 -54.00 -33.41 44.29
N LEU A 289 -54.80 -33.22 43.23
CA LEU A 289 -55.50 -31.96 42.99
C LEU A 289 -56.24 -31.56 44.26
N PRO A 290 -56.17 -30.29 44.73
CA PRO A 290 -56.93 -29.87 45.89
C PRO A 290 -58.41 -29.84 45.51
N HIS A 291 -59.11 -30.95 45.73
CA HIS A 291 -60.56 -30.92 45.88
C HIS A 291 -60.86 -30.29 47.24
N ALA A 292 -61.61 -29.19 47.18
CA ALA A 292 -62.19 -28.54 48.33
C ALA A 292 -63.03 -29.54 49.14
N SER A 293 -62.63 -29.82 50.38
CA SER A 293 -63.55 -30.13 51.48
C SER A 293 -62.84 -29.94 52.82
N THR A 294 -63.32 -28.92 53.53
CA THR A 294 -63.51 -28.78 54.99
C THR A 294 -62.41 -29.22 55.97
N PHE A 295 -61.93 -28.20 56.72
CA PHE A 295 -61.62 -28.18 58.16
C PHE A 295 -61.38 -29.51 58.87
N ASP A 296 -60.17 -29.68 59.41
CA ASP A 296 -60.06 -29.88 60.86
C ASP A 296 -58.72 -29.40 61.43
N THR A 297 -58.81 -28.92 62.67
CA THR A 297 -57.73 -28.28 63.43
C THR A 297 -57.16 -29.29 64.43
N ALA A 298 -55.87 -29.60 64.36
CA ALA A 298 -54.99 -29.78 65.54
C ALA A 298 -53.61 -30.34 65.16
N ASP A 299 -52.62 -29.50 65.42
CA ASP A 299 -51.34 -29.76 66.09
C ASP A 299 -50.45 -30.96 65.67
N SER A 300 -49.27 -30.63 65.13
CA SER A 300 -48.01 -31.38 65.34
C SER A 300 -46.83 -30.58 64.80
N ARG A 301 -45.98 -30.11 65.72
CA ARG A 301 -44.66 -29.49 65.47
C ARG A 301 -43.78 -30.39 64.60
N ALA A 302 -43.47 -29.96 63.37
CA ALA A 302 -42.27 -30.41 62.65
C ALA A 302 -41.81 -29.34 61.64
N SER A 303 -40.69 -28.70 61.95
CA SER A 303 -39.69 -28.08 61.04
C SER A 303 -40.23 -27.40 59.78
N ARG A 304 -40.72 -26.16 59.92
CA ARG A 304 -41.21 -25.34 58.81
C ARG A 304 -40.08 -24.56 58.13
N CYS A 305 -39.69 -24.97 56.93
CA CYS A 305 -39.29 -24.00 55.90
C CYS A 305 -40.58 -23.42 55.32
N GLY A 306 -40.82 -22.13 55.57
CA GLY A 306 -42.08 -21.47 55.26
C GLY A 306 -42.36 -21.39 53.77
N ILE A 307 -43.45 -22.02 53.33
CA ILE A 307 -44.05 -21.82 52.01
C ILE A 307 -44.91 -20.55 52.11
N ARG A 308 -44.44 -19.43 51.55
CA ARG A 308 -45.34 -18.31 51.21
C ARG A 308 -45.95 -18.63 49.85
N SER A 309 -47.20 -19.09 49.86
CA SER A 309 -47.97 -19.37 48.65
C SER A 309 -48.14 -18.12 47.79
N ALA A 310 -47.57 -18.11 46.59
CA ALA A 310 -47.95 -17.21 45.51
C ALA A 310 -49.29 -17.67 44.92
N ALA A 311 -50.37 -17.45 45.66
CA ALA A 311 -51.74 -17.66 45.20
C ALA A 311 -52.35 -16.31 44.80
N GLN A 312 -51.87 -15.72 43.70
CA GLN A 312 -52.55 -14.61 42.98
C GLN A 312 -51.80 -14.30 41.67
N ALA A 313 -51.97 -15.15 40.67
CA ALA A 313 -51.64 -14.83 39.27
C ALA A 313 -52.48 -15.70 38.32
N VAL A 314 -53.81 -15.55 38.40
CA VAL A 314 -54.73 -16.06 37.37
C VAL A 314 -55.47 -14.85 36.81
N SER A 315 -54.81 -14.10 35.94
CA SER A 315 -55.44 -13.07 35.12
C SER A 315 -56.00 -13.72 33.84
N ARG A 316 -57.33 -13.72 33.79
CA ARG A 316 -58.22 -13.92 32.64
C ARG A 316 -57.55 -13.91 31.25
N ARG A 317 -57.81 -14.99 30.50
CA ARG A 317 -57.72 -15.02 29.04
C ARG A 317 -58.72 -14.02 28.45
N GLN A 318 -58.23 -13.05 27.69
CA GLN A 318 -59.04 -12.22 26.81
C GLN A 318 -58.27 -12.02 25.50
N TYR A 319 -58.78 -12.64 24.43
CA TYR A 319 -58.34 -12.38 23.06
C TYR A 319 -59.01 -11.10 22.55
N PRO A 320 -58.27 -10.18 21.92
CA PRO A 320 -58.87 -9.25 20.98
C PRO A 320 -58.59 -9.66 19.53
N LYS A 321 -59.62 -9.42 18.71
CA LYS A 321 -59.72 -9.73 17.29
C LYS A 321 -58.90 -8.77 16.42
N GLN A 322 -58.52 -9.28 15.26
CA GLN A 322 -57.93 -8.58 14.12
C GLN A 322 -58.89 -7.53 13.54
N PRO A 323 -58.37 -6.42 13.00
CA PRO A 323 -58.77 -6.05 11.64
C PRO A 323 -57.63 -5.57 10.72
N THR A 324 -57.87 -5.84 9.44
CA THR A 324 -57.12 -5.56 8.20
C THR A 324 -56.94 -4.07 7.87
N ALA A 325 -55.79 -3.70 7.29
CA ALA A 325 -55.61 -2.98 6.00
C ALA A 325 -54.28 -2.19 5.92
N LEU A 326 -53.56 -2.38 4.80
CA LEU A 326 -52.44 -1.56 4.29
C LEU A 326 -53.01 -0.30 3.58
N PRO A 327 -52.27 0.83 3.46
CA PRO A 327 -51.41 1.00 2.27
C PRO A 327 -50.13 1.88 2.40
N SER A 328 -49.22 1.64 1.43
CA SER A 328 -48.25 2.54 0.75
C SER A 328 -47.04 3.19 1.47
N THR A 329 -45.89 3.02 0.80
CA THR A 329 -44.51 3.56 0.97
C THR A 329 -44.40 5.09 0.66
N PRO A 330 -43.24 5.80 0.57
CA PRO A 330 -41.80 5.45 0.73
C PRO A 330 -40.93 6.52 1.51
N SER A 331 -39.57 6.41 1.41
CA SER A 331 -38.50 7.41 1.73
C SER A 331 -37.83 7.27 3.12
N LYS A 332 -36.55 7.53 3.42
CA LYS A 332 -35.26 7.88 2.75
C LYS A 332 -34.18 7.78 3.88
N PRO A 333 -32.88 7.52 3.60
CA PRO A 333 -31.88 7.31 4.66
C PRO A 333 -31.35 8.61 5.29
N PRO A 334 -30.91 8.61 6.57
CA PRO A 334 -30.37 9.81 7.20
C PRO A 334 -28.91 10.05 6.82
N SER A 335 -28.60 11.32 6.52
CA SER A 335 -27.26 11.88 6.37
C SER A 335 -26.83 12.67 7.62
N PRO A 336 -25.54 12.99 7.76
CA PRO A 336 -24.88 13.32 9.03
C PRO A 336 -24.72 14.83 9.27
N GLY A 337 -24.43 15.21 10.52
CA GLY A 337 -23.83 16.50 10.89
C GLY A 337 -23.78 16.74 12.40
N PRO A 338 -23.04 17.75 12.92
CA PRO A 338 -22.22 18.71 12.19
C PRO A 338 -20.75 18.84 12.65
N VAL A 339 -20.01 19.53 11.79
CA VAL A 339 -18.62 20.00 11.87
C VAL A 339 -18.49 21.23 12.77
N SER A 340 -17.35 21.38 13.44
CA SER A 340 -16.86 22.68 13.96
C SER A 340 -15.45 22.99 13.46
N THR A 341 -15.30 24.21 12.96
CA THR A 341 -14.18 24.87 12.26
C THR A 341 -13.07 25.45 13.18
N PRO A 342 -11.93 25.95 12.64
CA PRO A 342 -10.60 26.00 13.29
C PRO A 342 -10.02 27.40 13.59
N ARG A 343 -8.85 27.46 14.30
CA ARG A 343 -7.68 28.42 14.26
C ARG A 343 -7.11 28.72 15.69
N PRO A 344 -5.84 29.16 15.95
CA PRO A 344 -4.60 29.38 15.14
C PRO A 344 -3.33 28.60 15.62
N PRO A 345 -2.18 28.73 14.91
CA PRO A 345 -0.94 28.00 15.18
C PRO A 345 0.03 28.71 16.15
N LYS A 346 0.87 27.93 16.85
CA LYS A 346 2.08 28.40 17.54
C LYS A 346 3.25 27.44 17.26
N GLU A 347 4.36 28.02 16.81
CA GLU A 347 5.64 27.38 16.48
C GLU A 347 6.54 27.27 17.74
N PRO A 348 7.75 26.68 17.69
CA PRO A 348 8.03 25.34 18.21
C PRO A 348 8.96 25.35 19.45
N GLU A 349 8.84 24.33 20.31
CA GLU A 349 9.87 24.03 21.31
C GLU A 349 10.49 22.64 21.08
N THR A 350 11.80 22.67 20.88
CA THR A 350 12.73 21.57 20.66
C THR A 350 12.84 20.68 21.90
N LYS A 351 12.43 19.40 21.82
CA LYS A 351 12.96 18.33 22.68
C LYS A 351 13.09 17.01 21.92
N THR A 352 14.35 16.67 21.65
CA THR A 352 14.85 15.38 21.18
C THR A 352 14.28 14.23 22.03
N ARG A 353 13.58 13.28 21.42
CA ARG A 353 13.24 12.00 22.04
C ARG A 353 13.77 10.87 21.16
N ALA A 354 14.73 10.14 21.71
CA ALA A 354 15.37 8.96 21.11
C ALA A 354 14.36 7.83 20.81
N PRO A 355 14.61 7.00 19.79
CA PRO A 355 13.83 5.80 19.54
C PRO A 355 14.21 4.70 20.54
N SER A 356 13.23 4.25 21.33
CA SER A 356 13.39 3.06 22.17
C SER A 356 13.14 1.79 21.34
N GLY A 357 14.22 1.19 20.87
CA GLY A 357 14.31 -0.20 20.47
C GLY A 357 15.65 -0.77 20.98
N PRO A 358 15.81 -2.10 21.12
CA PRO A 358 17.09 -2.65 21.54
C PRO A 358 18.14 -2.35 20.48
N VAL A 359 19.11 -1.50 20.84
CA VAL A 359 20.26 -1.19 19.98
C VAL A 359 21.23 -2.36 20.09
N TYR A 360 21.37 -3.12 19.01
CA TYR A 360 22.35 -4.19 18.90
C TYR A 360 23.71 -3.57 18.56
N HIS A 361 24.61 -3.53 19.54
CA HIS A 361 25.98 -3.06 19.36
C HIS A 361 26.93 -4.25 19.15
N SER A 362 26.93 -4.87 17.97
CA SER A 362 28.07 -5.72 17.59
C SER A 362 29.23 -4.80 17.19
N LYS A 363 30.31 -4.80 17.97
CA LYS A 363 31.55 -4.04 17.68
C LYS A 363 32.44 -4.72 16.63
N GLU A 364 31.96 -5.76 15.96
CA GLU A 364 32.75 -6.61 15.08
C GLU A 364 32.67 -6.13 13.63
N GLN A 365 33.82 -5.88 13.00
CA GLN A 365 33.89 -5.46 11.60
C GLN A 365 33.67 -6.68 10.69
N PRO A 366 33.02 -6.51 9.53
CA PRO A 366 32.78 -7.61 8.60
C PRO A 366 34.10 -8.19 8.09
N SER A 367 34.36 -9.47 8.39
CA SER A 367 35.52 -10.22 7.93
C SER A 367 35.11 -11.40 7.05
N LEU A 368 35.95 -11.74 6.07
CA LEU A 368 35.81 -12.94 5.23
C LEU A 368 36.35 -14.22 5.91
N THR A 369 37.01 -14.05 7.05
CA THR A 369 37.53 -15.12 7.91
C THR A 369 36.67 -15.25 9.15
N LYS A 370 36.32 -16.49 9.51
CA LYS A 370 35.54 -16.80 10.72
C LYS A 370 36.33 -16.40 11.96
N SER A 371 35.75 -15.56 12.81
CA SER A 371 36.33 -15.21 14.10
C SER A 371 36.05 -16.32 15.13
N ASN A 372 36.87 -16.37 16.18
CA ASN A 372 36.79 -17.40 17.21
C ASN A 372 35.44 -17.41 17.95
N ALA A 373 34.78 -16.24 18.04
CA ALA A 373 33.43 -16.11 18.58
C ALA A 373 32.38 -16.86 17.74
N ILE A 374 32.49 -16.79 16.41
CA ILE A 374 31.61 -17.50 15.48
C ILE A 374 31.79 -19.02 15.61
N ASP A 375 33.03 -19.48 15.84
CA ASP A 375 33.31 -20.91 16.07
C ASP A 375 32.83 -21.41 17.44
N LEU A 376 32.75 -20.52 18.45
CA LEU A 376 32.17 -20.82 19.76
C LEU A 376 30.64 -20.91 19.69
N ASP A 377 29.98 -19.95 19.02
CA ASP A 377 28.53 -19.95 18.82
C ASP A 377 28.07 -21.13 17.95
N GLY A 378 28.88 -21.53 16.96
CA GLY A 378 28.62 -22.71 16.12
C GLY A 378 28.69 -24.05 16.87
N ARG A 379 29.26 -24.07 18.09
CA ARG A 379 29.33 -25.27 18.95
C ARG A 379 28.24 -25.29 20.02
N ASP A 380 27.43 -24.23 20.13
CA ASP A 380 26.34 -24.17 21.11
C ASP A 380 25.15 -25.05 20.68
N PRO A 381 24.75 -26.06 21.49
CA PRO A 381 23.61 -26.91 21.17
C PRO A 381 22.27 -26.15 21.13
N ASP A 382 22.11 -25.07 21.91
CA ASP A 382 20.87 -24.28 21.94
C ASP A 382 20.75 -23.41 20.69
N PHE A 383 21.86 -22.86 20.22
CA PHE A 383 21.93 -22.17 18.93
C PHE A 383 21.60 -23.11 17.76
N ALA A 384 22.15 -24.32 17.78
CA ALA A 384 21.84 -25.35 16.79
C ALA A 384 20.34 -25.76 16.81
N ALA A 385 19.71 -25.83 17.98
CA ALA A 385 18.28 -26.10 18.11
C ALA A 385 17.42 -24.96 17.53
N SER A 386 17.82 -23.71 17.74
CA SER A 386 17.16 -22.54 17.13
C SER A 386 17.26 -22.54 15.60
N LEU A 387 18.43 -22.87 15.05
CA LEU A 387 18.63 -22.98 13.61
C LEU A 387 17.83 -24.12 12.99
N ARG A 388 17.55 -25.21 13.72
CA ARG A 388 16.65 -26.27 13.25
C ARG A 388 15.18 -25.86 13.22
N GLY A 389 14.78 -24.87 14.03
CA GLY A 389 13.45 -24.25 13.98
C GLY A 389 13.29 -23.29 12.80
N ILE A 390 14.37 -22.68 12.35
CA ILE A 390 14.42 -21.79 11.18
C ILE A 390 14.65 -22.66 9.95
N GLY A 391 13.57 -23.08 9.28
CA GLY A 391 13.64 -23.87 8.06
C GLY A 391 14.54 -23.26 6.98
N PRO A 392 14.96 -24.05 5.97
CA PRO A 392 15.93 -23.62 4.97
C PRO A 392 15.49 -22.33 4.28
N VAL A 393 16.34 -21.30 4.37
CA VAL A 393 16.14 -20.01 3.72
C VAL A 393 16.29 -20.22 2.21
N SER A 394 15.19 -20.05 1.47
CA SER A 394 15.18 -20.10 0.01
C SER A 394 15.98 -18.91 -0.54
N PRO A 395 17.04 -19.11 -1.34
CA PRO A 395 17.91 -18.04 -1.84
C PRO A 395 17.28 -17.23 -2.99
N THR A 396 15.95 -17.20 -3.10
CA THR A 396 15.25 -16.46 -4.16
C THR A 396 14.82 -15.08 -3.64
N PRO A 397 15.43 -13.97 -4.10
CA PRO A 397 15.25 -12.63 -3.52
C PRO A 397 13.88 -11.98 -3.79
N THR A 398 12.89 -12.73 -4.30
CA THR A 398 11.62 -12.18 -4.76
C THR A 398 10.38 -12.86 -4.18
N LEU A 399 10.53 -13.87 -3.33
CA LEU A 399 9.38 -14.54 -2.69
C LEU A 399 9.17 -14.01 -1.27
N SER A 400 8.30 -13.00 -1.16
CA SER A 400 7.63 -12.64 0.09
C SER A 400 6.14 -12.97 -0.05
N ASN A 401 5.59 -13.77 0.87
CA ASN A 401 4.19 -14.20 0.84
C ASN A 401 3.18 -13.07 1.17
N SER A 402 3.66 -11.83 1.33
CA SER A 402 2.88 -10.66 1.75
C SER A 402 2.97 -9.46 0.80
N SER A 403 3.69 -9.55 -0.32
CA SER A 403 3.81 -8.44 -1.27
C SER A 403 2.71 -8.50 -2.35
N THR A 404 1.66 -7.71 -2.17
CA THR A 404 0.76 -7.36 -3.29
C THR A 404 1.43 -6.22 -4.07
N PHE A 405 2.06 -6.55 -5.19
CA PHE A 405 2.62 -5.56 -6.11
C PHE A 405 1.46 -4.84 -6.81
N ALA A 406 1.20 -3.59 -6.45
CA ALA A 406 0.24 -2.74 -7.14
C ALA A 406 0.84 -2.34 -8.51
N SER A 407 0.51 -3.09 -9.56
CA SER A 407 0.73 -2.65 -10.93
C SER A 407 -0.35 -1.64 -11.29
N GLY A 408 0.06 -0.38 -11.39
CA GLY A 408 -0.78 0.74 -11.75
C GLY A 408 -1.44 0.56 -13.11
N ALA A 409 -2.63 1.14 -13.23
CA ALA A 409 -3.39 1.25 -14.45
C ALA A 409 -2.61 2.06 -15.53
N GLN A 410 -2.50 1.49 -16.73
CA GLN A 410 -2.39 2.25 -17.99
C GLN A 410 -3.14 1.45 -19.06
N ARG A 411 -4.27 1.98 -19.57
CA ARG A 411 -4.38 2.87 -20.74
C ARG A 411 -3.75 2.25 -21.98
N GLY A 412 -4.59 2.02 -22.98
CA GLY A 412 -4.22 1.37 -24.23
C GLY A 412 -3.19 2.15 -25.03
N ASP A 413 -2.38 1.43 -25.79
CA ASP A 413 -2.42 1.55 -27.24
C ASP A 413 -1.75 0.36 -27.93
N SER A 414 -2.07 0.22 -29.21
CA SER A 414 -1.62 -0.76 -30.19
C SER A 414 -0.10 -0.87 -30.35
N ILE A 415 0.51 -1.98 -29.92
CA ILE A 415 1.75 -2.51 -30.51
C ILE A 415 1.66 -4.05 -30.52
N GLN A 416 1.48 -4.64 -31.71
CA GLN A 416 1.58 -6.09 -31.91
C GLN A 416 3.05 -6.50 -31.81
N THR A 417 3.44 -7.14 -30.71
CA THR A 417 4.73 -7.82 -30.59
C THR A 417 4.59 -9.28 -30.99
N VAL A 418 5.42 -9.72 -31.94
CA VAL A 418 5.44 -11.05 -32.59
C VAL A 418 5.90 -12.19 -31.66
N PHE A 419 6.26 -11.90 -30.40
CA PHE A 419 6.66 -12.92 -29.42
C PHE A 419 5.58 -13.05 -28.32
N PRO A 420 5.14 -14.27 -27.96
CA PRO A 420 4.21 -14.45 -26.86
C PRO A 420 4.91 -14.02 -25.56
N ARG A 421 4.35 -13.01 -24.88
CA ARG A 421 4.77 -12.66 -23.52
C ARG A 421 4.67 -13.90 -22.65
N ALA A 422 5.76 -14.27 -21.96
CA ALA A 422 5.79 -15.42 -21.07
C ALA A 422 4.61 -15.34 -20.10
N SER A 423 3.63 -16.21 -20.32
CA SER A 423 2.31 -16.06 -19.74
C SER A 423 2.30 -16.75 -18.39
N ASN A 424 2.22 -15.96 -17.32
CA ASN A 424 2.07 -16.49 -15.98
C ASN A 424 0.82 -17.39 -15.96
N PRO A 425 0.93 -18.69 -15.59
CA PRO A 425 -0.20 -19.61 -15.62
C PRO A 425 -1.36 -19.13 -14.74
N ALA A 426 -1.06 -18.42 -13.64
CA ALA A 426 -2.10 -17.82 -12.80
C ALA A 426 -2.90 -16.73 -13.55
N LEU A 427 -2.23 -15.89 -14.34
CA LEU A 427 -2.90 -14.87 -15.16
C LEU A 427 -3.68 -15.47 -16.32
N LEU A 428 -3.20 -16.57 -16.92
CA LEU A 428 -3.98 -17.31 -17.92
C LEU A 428 -5.28 -17.87 -17.32
N VAL A 429 -5.21 -18.49 -16.14
CA VAL A 429 -6.39 -19.05 -15.47
C VAL A 429 -7.37 -17.94 -15.09
N VAL A 430 -6.90 -16.83 -14.54
CA VAL A 430 -7.76 -15.70 -14.15
C VAL A 430 -8.41 -15.04 -15.37
N THR A 431 -7.63 -14.78 -16.43
CA THR A 431 -8.17 -14.17 -17.66
C THR A 431 -9.10 -15.12 -18.40
N ALA A 432 -8.82 -16.43 -18.42
CA ALA A 432 -9.73 -17.43 -18.97
C ALA A 432 -11.04 -17.49 -18.16
N ARG A 433 -10.97 -17.47 -16.83
CA ARG A 433 -12.15 -17.44 -15.96
C ARG A 433 -13.01 -16.21 -16.22
N GLN A 434 -12.39 -15.03 -16.33
CA GLN A 434 -13.11 -13.78 -16.63
C GLN A 434 -13.78 -13.82 -18.01
N LYS A 435 -13.08 -14.35 -19.02
CA LYS A 435 -13.65 -14.51 -20.37
C LYS A 435 -14.85 -15.46 -20.38
N ILE A 436 -14.74 -16.60 -19.70
CA ILE A 436 -15.83 -17.59 -19.59
C ILE A 436 -17.02 -16.99 -18.84
N ALA A 437 -16.78 -16.30 -17.72
CA ALA A 437 -17.84 -15.65 -16.94
C ALA A 437 -18.61 -14.61 -17.78
N LYS A 438 -17.88 -13.75 -18.50
CA LYS A 438 -18.48 -12.74 -19.37
C LYS A 438 -19.29 -13.37 -20.52
N ALA A 439 -18.80 -14.45 -21.12
CA ALA A 439 -19.53 -15.16 -22.17
C ALA A 439 -20.80 -15.84 -21.63
N ALA A 440 -20.76 -16.37 -20.39
CA ALA A 440 -21.94 -16.93 -19.73
C ALA A 440 -22.99 -15.86 -19.40
N GLU A 441 -22.59 -14.68 -18.92
CA GLU A 441 -23.49 -13.55 -18.69
C GLU A 441 -24.16 -13.10 -20.00
N GLN A 442 -23.39 -12.97 -21.08
CA GLN A 442 -23.93 -12.64 -22.40
C GLN A 442 -24.95 -13.67 -22.91
N GLU A 443 -24.74 -14.95 -22.62
CA GLU A 443 -25.70 -16.00 -22.96
C GLU A 443 -27.02 -15.85 -22.18
N VAL A 444 -26.93 -15.54 -20.88
CA VAL A 444 -28.10 -15.29 -20.02
C VAL A 444 -28.89 -14.07 -20.53
N ASP A 445 -28.22 -13.02 -20.98
CA ASP A 445 -28.86 -11.82 -21.53
C ASP A 445 -29.57 -12.08 -22.88
N MET A 446 -29.11 -13.08 -23.64
CA MET A 446 -29.76 -13.50 -24.88
C MET A 446 -30.92 -14.49 -24.65
N LEU A 447 -31.03 -15.04 -23.44
CA LEU A 447 -32.10 -15.97 -23.10
C LEU A 447 -33.46 -15.25 -23.19
N GLY A 448 -34.34 -15.76 -24.07
CA GLY A 448 -35.67 -15.17 -24.32
C GLY A 448 -35.74 -14.25 -25.53
N ARG A 449 -34.63 -13.97 -26.23
CA ARG A 449 -34.66 -13.25 -27.51
C ARG A 449 -34.99 -14.18 -28.69
N PRO A 450 -35.72 -13.69 -29.72
CA PRO A 450 -35.94 -14.45 -30.94
C PRO A 450 -34.58 -14.64 -31.65
N GLY A 451 -34.13 -15.90 -31.77
CA GLY A 451 -32.83 -16.25 -32.36
C GLY A 451 -31.80 -16.87 -31.39
N PHE A 452 -32.16 -17.11 -30.12
CA PHE A 452 -31.28 -17.79 -29.17
C PHE A 452 -31.06 -19.28 -29.56
N ALA A 453 -29.80 -19.65 -29.80
CA ALA A 453 -29.42 -20.99 -30.28
C ALA A 453 -29.47 -22.10 -29.20
N GLY A 454 -29.72 -21.74 -27.94
CA GLY A 454 -29.69 -22.66 -26.79
C GLY A 454 -28.52 -22.38 -25.84
N ARG A 455 -28.56 -22.99 -24.66
CA ARG A 455 -27.57 -22.80 -23.59
C ARG A 455 -26.28 -23.58 -23.84
N GLU A 456 -25.12 -22.95 -23.68
CA GLU A 456 -23.79 -23.57 -23.80
C GLU A 456 -23.12 -23.74 -22.43
N TYR A 457 -23.31 -22.78 -21.51
CA TYR A 457 -22.77 -22.85 -20.15
C TYR A 457 -23.75 -23.54 -19.19
N LEU A 458 -23.33 -24.71 -18.68
CA LEU A 458 -24.18 -25.61 -17.88
C LEU A 458 -23.81 -25.60 -16.39
N ASP A 459 -24.83 -25.73 -15.54
CA ASP A 459 -24.66 -26.03 -14.12
C ASP A 459 -24.47 -27.55 -13.89
N ALA A 460 -23.85 -27.92 -12.77
CA ALA A 460 -23.55 -29.31 -12.40
C ALA A 460 -24.82 -30.19 -12.39
N LEU A 461 -25.96 -29.64 -11.95
CA LEU A 461 -27.23 -30.37 -11.96
C LEU A 461 -27.73 -30.66 -13.39
N THR A 462 -27.53 -29.71 -14.32
CA THR A 462 -27.94 -29.86 -15.72
C THR A 462 -27.03 -30.87 -16.43
N ILE A 463 -25.73 -30.85 -16.12
CA ILE A 463 -24.76 -31.85 -16.57
C ILE A 463 -25.17 -33.25 -16.08
N ARG A 464 -25.48 -33.39 -14.79
CA ARG A 464 -25.93 -34.67 -14.23
C ARG A 464 -27.19 -35.20 -14.91
N GLN A 465 -28.17 -34.34 -15.13
CA GLN A 465 -29.40 -34.70 -15.83
C GLN A 465 -29.14 -35.12 -17.28
N ALA A 466 -28.31 -34.38 -18.01
CA ALA A 466 -27.93 -34.72 -19.38
C ALA A 466 -27.21 -36.08 -19.46
N LEU A 467 -26.29 -36.35 -18.53
CA LEU A 467 -25.59 -37.63 -18.42
C LEU A 467 -26.55 -38.78 -18.07
N SER A 468 -27.51 -38.56 -17.16
CA SER A 468 -28.53 -39.57 -16.81
C SER A 468 -29.42 -39.92 -18.02
N MET A 469 -29.83 -38.91 -18.80
CA MET A 469 -30.60 -39.09 -20.02
C MET A 469 -29.81 -39.82 -21.13
N ARG A 470 -28.52 -39.53 -21.27
CA ARG A 470 -27.63 -40.19 -22.25
C ARG A 470 -27.34 -41.64 -21.86
N ASP A 471 -26.98 -41.88 -20.60
CA ASP A 471 -26.40 -43.16 -20.18
C ASP A 471 -27.45 -44.16 -19.68
N ARG A 472 -28.46 -43.69 -18.91
CA ARG A 472 -29.54 -44.56 -18.39
C ARG A 472 -30.72 -44.70 -19.34
N GLN A 473 -31.14 -43.59 -19.97
CA GLN A 473 -32.31 -43.58 -20.85
C GLN A 473 -31.95 -43.82 -22.33
N GLY A 474 -30.67 -43.75 -22.70
CA GLY A 474 -30.20 -44.06 -24.05
C GLY A 474 -30.61 -43.06 -25.12
N LEU A 475 -31.00 -41.84 -24.73
CA LEU A 475 -31.44 -40.80 -25.65
C LEU A 475 -30.29 -40.29 -26.53
N PRO A 476 -30.53 -39.95 -27.81
CA PRO A 476 -29.52 -39.38 -28.68
C PRO A 476 -29.18 -37.93 -28.24
N SER A 477 -27.92 -37.51 -28.40
CA SER A 477 -27.42 -36.20 -27.97
C SER A 477 -28.31 -35.02 -28.43
N GLY A 478 -28.76 -35.05 -29.69
CA GLY A 478 -29.58 -33.97 -30.25
C GLY A 478 -30.98 -33.86 -29.66
N GLU A 479 -31.53 -34.95 -29.11
CA GLU A 479 -32.83 -34.93 -28.43
C GLU A 479 -32.69 -34.42 -27.00
N ILE A 480 -31.62 -34.81 -26.31
CA ILE A 480 -31.25 -34.28 -24.98
C ILE A 480 -31.04 -32.75 -25.07
N GLU A 481 -30.36 -32.28 -26.11
CA GLU A 481 -30.14 -30.85 -26.35
C GLU A 481 -31.45 -30.08 -26.55
N ARG A 482 -32.42 -30.66 -27.29
CA ARG A 482 -33.74 -30.05 -27.46
C ARG A 482 -34.53 -30.01 -26.15
N LEU A 483 -34.53 -31.10 -25.40
CA LEU A 483 -35.26 -31.22 -24.14
C LEU A 483 -34.73 -30.26 -23.07
N LEU A 484 -33.40 -30.12 -22.97
CA LEU A 484 -32.74 -29.24 -22.00
C LEU A 484 -32.50 -27.82 -22.53
N ARG A 485 -32.96 -27.50 -23.75
CA ARG A 485 -32.75 -26.21 -24.44
C ARG A 485 -31.27 -25.82 -24.54
N LEU A 486 -30.43 -26.79 -24.82
CA LEU A 486 -28.99 -26.62 -24.99
C LEU A 486 -28.66 -26.30 -26.44
N LYS A 487 -27.53 -25.62 -26.63
CA LYS A 487 -26.97 -25.39 -27.96
C LYS A 487 -26.56 -26.73 -28.58
N ARG A 488 -26.71 -26.82 -29.90
CA ARG A 488 -26.38 -28.06 -30.63
C ARG A 488 -24.89 -28.40 -30.48
N GLY A 489 -24.58 -29.65 -30.14
CA GLY A 489 -23.23 -30.18 -29.94
C GLY A 489 -22.65 -29.95 -28.54
N VAL A 490 -23.43 -29.44 -27.58
CA VAL A 490 -22.98 -29.30 -26.18
C VAL A 490 -22.88 -30.68 -25.53
N VAL A 491 -23.84 -31.58 -25.76
CA VAL A 491 -23.84 -32.92 -25.14
C VAL A 491 -22.67 -33.76 -25.63
N ASP A 492 -22.25 -33.58 -26.88
CA ASP A 492 -21.09 -34.26 -27.45
C ASP A 492 -19.76 -33.80 -26.81
N ARG A 493 -19.70 -32.56 -26.28
CA ARG A 493 -18.53 -32.05 -25.53
C ARG A 493 -18.37 -32.67 -24.15
N LEU A 494 -19.42 -33.27 -23.57
CA LEU A 494 -19.32 -34.05 -22.33
C LEU A 494 -18.63 -35.41 -22.53
N GLY A 495 -18.18 -35.71 -23.75
CA GLY A 495 -17.45 -36.93 -24.08
C GLY A 495 -18.38 -38.08 -24.51
N LYS A 496 -17.75 -39.15 -25.00
CA LYS A 496 -18.47 -40.36 -25.42
C LYS A 496 -19.05 -41.09 -24.20
N LYS A 497 -20.10 -41.88 -24.43
CA LYS A 497 -20.71 -42.76 -23.41
C LYS A 497 -19.63 -43.60 -22.72
N GLY A 498 -19.59 -43.53 -21.39
CA GLY A 498 -18.63 -44.27 -20.55
C GLY A 498 -17.34 -43.53 -20.19
N LEU A 499 -17.04 -42.37 -20.79
CA LEU A 499 -15.84 -41.58 -20.43
C LEU A 499 -16.08 -40.69 -19.19
N VAL A 500 -17.30 -40.12 -19.11
CA VAL A 500 -17.78 -39.33 -17.97
C VAL A 500 -19.16 -39.86 -17.63
N SER A 501 -19.33 -40.39 -16.42
CA SER A 501 -20.59 -40.91 -15.90
C SER A 501 -20.98 -40.20 -14.61
N GLU A 502 -22.28 -40.18 -14.32
CA GLU A 502 -22.77 -39.80 -13.00
C GLU A 502 -22.22 -40.79 -11.96
N VAL A 503 -21.37 -40.31 -11.04
CA VAL A 503 -20.96 -41.08 -9.86
C VAL A 503 -22.19 -41.15 -8.96
N GLY A 504 -22.70 -42.38 -8.78
CA GLY A 504 -23.92 -42.66 -8.02
C GLY A 504 -23.83 -42.24 -6.56
#